data_AF-A0A4R8GH82-F1
#
_entry.id   AF-A0A4R8GH82-F1
#
_cell.length_a   1.000
_cell.length_b   1.000
_cell.length_c   1.000
_cell.angle_alpha   90.00
_cell.angle_beta   90.00
_cell.angle_gamma   90.00
#
_symmetry.space_group_name_H-M   'P 1'
#
loop_
_entity.id
_entity.type
_entity.pdbx_description
1 polymer ?
#
loop_
_entity_poly.entity_id
_entity_poly.type
_entity_poly.pdbx_seq_one_letter_code
_entity_poly.pdbx_strand_id
1 'polypeptide(L)' 'MDKEYQFANLSDGDLQQVHNLEKRLSEEKGEEVILIAYHDHKENNK' A
#
# COMPACT_ATOMS: atom_id res chain seq x y z
N MET A 1 13.02 15.06 -13.04
CA MET A 1 13.25 13.60 -12.98
C MET A 1 12.01 13.01 -12.34
N ASP A 2 11.07 12.56 -13.16
CA ASP A 2 9.92 11.81 -12.67
C ASP A 2 10.44 10.48 -12.14
N LYS A 3 10.35 10.29 -10.82
CA LYS A 3 10.70 9.01 -10.19
C LYS A 3 9.59 8.04 -10.54
N GLU A 4 9.84 7.18 -11.53
CA GLU A 4 8.97 6.03 -11.77
C GLU A 4 9.16 5.04 -10.63
N TYR A 5 8.18 5.01 -9.72
CA TYR A 5 8.12 4.00 -8.68
C TYR A 5 7.59 2.71 -9.31
N GLN A 6 8.38 1.65 -9.24
CA GLN A 6 7.95 0.32 -9.68
C GLN A 6 6.81 -0.16 -8.77
N PHE A 7 5.71 -0.61 -9.37
CA PHE A 7 4.59 -1.19 -8.62
C PHE A 7 5.00 -2.55 -8.05
N ALA A 8 4.84 -2.72 -6.74
CA ALA A 8 4.97 -4.02 -6.10
C ALA A 8 3.64 -4.77 -6.22
N ASN A 9 3.66 -5.97 -6.81
CA ASN A 9 2.52 -6.88 -6.79
C ASN A 9 2.47 -7.56 -5.41
N LEU A 10 1.60 -7.08 -4.54
CA LEU A 10 1.45 -7.59 -3.18
C LEU A 10 0.37 -8.68 -3.13
N SER A 11 0.64 -9.76 -2.41
CA SER A 11 -0.41 -10.72 -2.04
C SER A 11 -1.27 -10.17 -0.90
N ASP A 12 -2.41 -10.81 -0.62
CA ASP A 12 -3.27 -10.45 0.52
C ASP A 12 -2.51 -10.50 1.87
N GLY A 13 -1.59 -11.47 2.02
CA GLY A 13 -0.74 -11.59 3.20
C GLY A 13 0.30 -10.49 3.32
N ASP A 14 0.78 -9.95 2.20
CA ASP A 14 1.69 -8.81 2.18
C ASP A 14 0.96 -7.51 2.51
N LEU A 15 -0.27 -7.33 2.02
CA LEU A 15 -1.12 -6.18 2.35
C LEU A 15 -1.35 -6.06 3.86
N GLN A 16 -1.61 -7.18 4.54
CA GLN A 16 -1.79 -7.17 6.00
C GLN A 16 -0.52 -6.74 6.74
N GLN A 17 0.66 -7.17 6.28
CA GLN A 17 1.93 -6.76 6.87
C GLN A 17 2.21 -5.27 6.65
N VAL A 18 1.85 -4.75 5.48
CA VAL A 18 1.99 -3.33 5.14
C VAL A 18 1.09 -2.46 6.01
N HIS A 19 -0.16 -2.86 6.27
CA HIS A 19 -1.04 -2.15 7.21
C HIS A 19 -0.51 -2.17 8.64
N ASN A 20 0.04 -3.30 9.09
CA ASN A 20 0.67 -3.36 10.42
C ASN A 20 1.88 -2.43 10.52
N LEU A 21 2.63 -2.26 9.43
CA LEU A 21 3.77 -1.34 9.37
C LEU A 21 3.30 0.13 9.39
N GLU A 22 2.29 0.48 8.60
CA GLU A 22 1.66 1.81 8.60
C GLU A 22 1.22 2.22 10.00
N LYS A 23 0.51 1.33 10.71
CA LYS A 23 0.07 1.57 12.08
C LYS A 23 1.25 1.84 13.03
N ARG A 24 2.27 0.97 13.00
CA ARG A 24 3.45 1.12 13.85
C ARG A 24 4.21 2.42 13.59
N LEU A 25 4.40 2.77 12.33
CA LEU A 25 5.11 4.00 11.96
C LEU A 25 4.34 5.26 12.38
N SER A 26 3.00 5.22 12.27
CA SER A 26 2.14 6.32 12.72
C SER A 26 2.22 6.50 14.23
N GLU A 27 2.20 5.39 15.00
CA GLU A 27 2.35 5.41 16.46
C GLU A 27 3.76 5.86 16.91
N GLU A 28 4.82 5.42 16.23
CA GLU A 28 6.20 5.75 16.58
C GLU A 28 6.57 7.22 16.27
N LYS A 29 6.05 7.79 15.18
CA LYS A 29 6.41 9.14 14.75
C LYS A 29 5.43 10.22 15.20
N GLY A 30 4.18 9.86 15.50
CA GLY A 30 3.11 10.83 15.71
C GLY A 30 2.77 11.63 14.44
N GLU A 31 3.21 11.12 13.28
CA GLU A 31 2.98 11.69 11.96
C GLU A 31 2.02 10.78 11.17
N GLU A 32 1.22 11.37 10.30
CA GLU A 32 0.33 10.61 9.41
C GLU A 32 1.15 9.92 8.32
N VAL A 33 1.06 8.59 8.28
CA VAL A 33 1.65 7.77 7.21
C VAL A 33 0.54 7.39 6.25
N ILE A 34 0.64 7.83 4.99
CA ILE A 34 -0.35 7.55 3.96
C ILE A 34 0.17 6.45 3.05
N LEU A 35 -0.54 5.31 3.02
CA LEU A 35 -0.22 4.21 2.13
C LEU A 35 -1.14 4.19 0.90
N ILE A 36 -0.56 4.31 -0.30
CA ILE A 36 -1.31 4.31 -1.56
C ILE A 36 -1.13 2.94 -2.23
N ALA A 37 -2.20 2.12 -2.20
CA ALA A 37 -2.26 0.82 -2.88
C ALA A 37 -3.31 0.86 -4.00
N TYR A 38 -2.93 0.42 -5.19
CA TYR A 38 -3.82 0.26 -6.33
C TYR A 38 -4.20 -1.21 -6.46
N HIS A 39 -5.48 -1.53 -6.35
CA HIS A 39 -5.99 -2.84 -6.75
C HIS A 39 -6.45 -2.77 -8.20
N ASP A 40 -5.94 -3.67 -9.03
CA ASP A 40 -6.41 -3.83 -10.40
C ASP A 40 -7.84 -4.37 -10.34
N HIS A 41 -8.82 -3.46 -10.37
CA HIS A 41 -10.23 -3.78 -10.43
C HIS A 41 -10.48 -4.29 -11.85
N LYS A 42 -10.30 -5.59 -12.09
CA LYS A 42 -10.88 -6.23 -13.27
C LYS A 42 -12.40 -6.11 -13.15
N GLU A 43 -12.96 -5.05 -13.73
CA GLU A 43 -14.38 -4.99 -14.07
C GLU A 43 -14.67 -6.22 -14.92
N ASN A 44 -15.40 -7.17 -14.34
CA ASN A 44 -16.09 -8.20 -15.10
C ASN A 44 -17.14 -7.51 -15.98
N ASN A 45 -16.74 -7.05 -17.16
CA ASN A 45 -17.68 -6.79 -18.25
C ASN A 45 -18.13 -8.15 -18.80
N LYS A 46 -19.21 -8.68 -18.24
CA LYS A 46 -19.98 -9.75 -18.88
C LYS A 46 -21.47 -9.63 -18.59
#